data_AF-A0A4R8DH25-F1
#
_entry.id   AF-A0A4R8DH25-F1
#
_cell.length_a   1.000
_cell.length_b   1.000
_cell.length_c   1.000
_cell.angle_alpha   90.00
_cell.angle_beta   90.00
_cell.angle_gamma   90.00
#
_symmetry.space_group_name_H-M   'P 1'
#
loop_
_entity.id
_entity.type
_entity.pdbx_description
1 polymer ?
#
loop_
_entity_poly.entity_id
_entity_poly.type
_entity_poly.pdbx_seq_one_letter_code
_entity_poly.pdbx_strand_id
1 'polypeptide(L)'
;MSKLREKLFSLASDQPSDWKADAKYRRENREWLRKSAVIAVRVLDALKAQGLSQKELAERMNVSPQQISKIVSGQENLTLETILNLEVTLGIQIIDDKVAQNKAS
;
A
#
# COMPACT_ATOMS: atom_id res chain seq x y z
N MET A 1 -33.38 25.35 18.11
CA MET A 1 -32.52 24.50 17.27
C MET A 1 -31.49 23.82 18.17
N SER A 2 -31.29 22.50 18.07
CA SER A 2 -30.47 21.71 18.99
C SER A 2 -28.96 22.01 18.84
N LYS A 3 -28.26 22.31 19.95
CA LYS A 3 -26.79 22.51 20.04
C LYS A 3 -25.96 21.45 19.32
N LEU A 4 -26.50 20.23 19.18
CA LEU A 4 -25.85 19.14 18.47
C LEU A 4 -25.71 19.43 16.96
N ARG A 5 -26.72 20.09 16.35
CA ARG A 5 -26.69 20.44 14.94
C ARG A 5 -25.62 21.50 14.66
N GLU A 6 -25.53 22.54 15.47
CA GLU A 6 -24.48 23.58 15.33
C GLU A 6 -23.08 22.99 15.39
N LYS A 7 -22.85 22.07 16.34
CA LYS A 7 -21.54 21.42 16.51
C LYS A 7 -21.20 20.46 15.35
N LEU A 8 -22.21 19.80 14.78
CA LEU A 8 -22.04 18.96 13.58
C LEU A 8 -21.72 19.80 12.35
N PHE A 9 -22.42 20.92 12.15
CA PHE A 9 -22.16 21.82 11.02
C PHE A 9 -20.81 22.54 11.16
N SER A 10 -20.33 22.86 12.37
CA SER A 10 -19.01 23.46 12.56
C SER A 10 -17.84 22.48 12.32
N LEU A 11 -18.10 21.17 12.38
CA LEU A 11 -17.10 20.13 12.14
C LEU A 11 -17.12 19.60 10.69
N ALA A 12 -18.23 19.82 9.97
CA ALA A 12 -18.32 19.48 8.57
C ALA A 12 -17.50 20.51 7.76
N SER A 13 -16.45 20.03 7.10
CA SER A 13 -15.74 20.84 6.11
C SER A 13 -16.68 21.16 4.95
N ASP A 14 -16.77 22.44 4.59
CA ASP A 14 -17.58 22.95 3.47
C ASP A 14 -16.98 22.56 2.09
N GLN A 15 -15.78 21.99 2.08
CA GLN A 15 -15.11 21.51 0.88
C GLN A 15 -15.61 20.09 0.55
N PRO A 16 -16.19 19.84 -0.63
CA PRO A 16 -16.49 18.48 -1.05
C PRO A 16 -15.18 17.70 -1.11
N SER A 17 -15.07 16.63 -0.33
CA SER A 17 -13.93 15.72 -0.46
C SER A 17 -13.90 15.17 -1.89
N ASP A 18 -12.71 14.96 -2.44
CA ASP A 18 -12.56 14.49 -3.83
C ASP A 18 -12.90 12.99 -3.99
N TRP A 19 -13.77 12.47 -3.11
CA TRP A 19 -14.13 11.06 -3.01
C TRP A 19 -14.69 10.50 -4.31
N LYS A 20 -15.32 11.34 -5.12
CA LYS A 20 -15.81 10.98 -6.46
C LYS A 20 -14.64 10.74 -7.43
N ALA A 21 -13.63 11.62 -7.45
CA ALA A 21 -12.45 11.44 -8.27
C ALA A 21 -11.63 10.24 -7.80
N ASP A 22 -11.45 10.06 -6.49
CA ASP A 22 -10.76 8.90 -5.92
C ASP A 22 -11.45 7.59 -6.28
N ALA A 23 -12.79 7.54 -6.19
CA ALA A 23 -13.56 6.36 -6.58
C ALA A 23 -13.40 6.05 -8.07
N LYS A 24 -13.40 7.08 -8.93
CA LYS A 24 -13.16 6.94 -10.37
C LYS A 24 -11.76 6.41 -10.64
N TYR A 25 -10.74 7.00 -10.01
CA TYR A 25 -9.35 6.58 -10.13
C TYR A 25 -9.18 5.11 -9.72
N ARG A 26 -9.70 4.71 -8.56
CA ARG A 26 -9.65 3.31 -8.09
C ARG A 26 -10.33 2.34 -9.05
N ARG A 27 -11.42 2.77 -9.70
CA ARG A 27 -12.13 1.95 -10.70
C ARG A 27 -11.30 1.76 -11.96
N GLU A 28 -10.72 2.84 -12.48
CA GLU A 28 -9.92 2.84 -13.71
C GLU A 28 -8.58 2.11 -13.53
N ASN A 29 -8.01 2.17 -12.32
CA ASN A 29 -6.69 1.63 -11.97
C ASN A 29 -6.74 0.32 -11.16
N ARG A 30 -7.91 -0.32 -11.12
CA ARG A 30 -8.23 -1.41 -10.20
C ARG A 30 -7.20 -2.55 -10.20
N GLU A 31 -6.76 -2.98 -11.37
CA GLU A 31 -5.93 -4.18 -11.49
C GLU A 31 -4.52 -3.99 -10.91
N TRP A 32 -3.83 -2.91 -11.26
CA TRP A 32 -2.50 -2.65 -10.70
C TRP A 32 -2.57 -2.20 -9.23
N LEU A 33 -3.61 -1.45 -8.83
CA LEU A 33 -3.84 -1.11 -7.41
C LEU A 33 -4.06 -2.37 -6.57
N ARG A 34 -4.79 -3.36 -7.10
CA ARG A 34 -4.93 -4.66 -6.44
C ARG A 34 -3.59 -5.36 -6.28
N LYS A 35 -2.71 -5.31 -7.29
CA LYS A 35 -1.36 -5.87 -7.19
C LYS A 35 -0.51 -5.13 -6.15
N SER A 36 -0.53 -3.80 -6.15
CA SER A 36 0.17 -2.97 -5.15
C SER A 36 -0.31 -3.27 -3.73
N ALA A 37 -1.62 -3.39 -3.52
CA ALA A 37 -2.19 -3.78 -2.23
C ALA A 37 -1.76 -5.19 -1.78
N VAL A 38 -1.67 -6.16 -2.69
CA VAL A 38 -1.16 -7.51 -2.36
C VAL A 38 0.30 -7.44 -1.90
N ILE A 39 1.13 -6.64 -2.57
CA ILE A 39 2.53 -6.44 -2.17
C ILE A 39 2.61 -5.82 -0.77
N ALA A 40 1.82 -4.77 -0.51
CA ALA A 40 1.76 -4.10 0.79
C ALA A 40 1.39 -5.08 1.92
N VAL A 41 0.37 -5.93 1.69
CA VAL A 41 -0.03 -6.95 2.67
C VAL A 41 1.10 -7.95 2.94
N ARG A 42 1.79 -8.44 1.89
CA ARG A 42 2.93 -9.36 2.07
C ARG A 42 4.06 -8.74 2.89
N VAL A 43 4.37 -7.47 2.65
CA VAL A 43 5.39 -6.73 3.42
C VAL A 43 4.97 -6.61 4.88
N LEU A 44 3.72 -6.22 5.15
CA LEU A 44 3.19 -6.07 6.51
C LEU A 44 3.18 -7.42 7.26
N ASP A 45 2.79 -8.50 6.59
CA ASP A 45 2.81 -9.84 7.17
C ASP A 45 4.23 -10.29 7.51
N ALA A 46 5.20 -10.03 6.63
CA ALA A 46 6.61 -10.34 6.88
C ALA A 46 7.18 -9.54 8.06
N LEU A 47 6.87 -8.24 8.14
CA LEU A 47 7.25 -7.41 9.29
C LEU A 47 6.69 -7.96 10.59
N LYS A 48 5.41 -8.33 10.60
CA LYS A 48 4.75 -8.93 11.76
C LYS A 48 5.39 -10.27 12.16
N ALA A 49 5.68 -11.14 11.19
CA ALA A 49 6.31 -12.44 11.44
C ALA A 49 7.73 -12.31 12.01
N GLN A 50 8.45 -11.26 11.64
CA GLN A 50 9.82 -10.98 12.10
C GLN A 50 9.89 -10.06 13.33
N GLY A 51 8.76 -9.53 13.81
CA GLY A 51 8.72 -8.58 14.91
C GLY A 51 9.35 -7.22 14.57
N LEU A 52 9.36 -6.83 13.29
CA LEU A 52 9.99 -5.60 12.81
C LEU A 52 8.98 -4.46 12.65
N SER A 53 9.41 -3.26 12.99
CA SER A 53 8.70 -2.02 12.65
C SER A 53 9.02 -1.54 11.24
N GLN A 54 8.14 -0.70 10.68
CA GLN A 54 8.40 -0.03 9.40
C GLN A 54 9.64 0.87 9.43
N LYS A 55 9.96 1.43 10.61
CA LYS A 55 11.17 2.25 10.79
C LYS A 55 12.43 1.41 10.68
N GLU A 56 12.47 0.25 11.32
CA GLU A 56 13.60 -0.68 11.22
C GLU A 56 13.77 -1.20 9.79
N LEU A 57 12.66 -1.44 9.07
CA LEU A 57 12.74 -1.78 7.64
C LEU A 57 13.34 -0.63 6.83
N ALA A 58 12.93 0.61 7.08
CA ALA A 58 13.48 1.78 6.41
C ALA A 58 14.99 1.90 6.62
N GLU A 59 15.44 1.70 7.86
CA GLU A 59 16.86 1.69 8.23
C GLU A 59 17.63 0.58 7.51
N ARG A 60 17.10 -0.65 7.49
CA ARG A 60 17.73 -1.80 6.80
C ARG A 60 17.82 -1.61 5.28
N MET A 61 16.79 -1.02 4.68
CA MET A 61 16.75 -0.71 3.25
C MET A 61 17.54 0.56 2.89
N ASN A 62 18.02 1.31 3.88
CA ASN A 62 18.64 2.63 3.71
C ASN A 62 17.74 3.62 2.95
N VAL A 63 16.45 3.65 3.28
CA VAL A 63 15.45 4.55 2.69
C VAL A 63 14.72 5.37 3.77
N SER A 64 13.95 6.36 3.37
CA SER A 64 13.15 7.14 4.31
C SER A 64 11.99 6.30 4.88
N PRO A 65 11.60 6.48 6.16
CA PRO A 65 10.38 5.88 6.70
C PRO A 65 9.13 6.24 5.88
N GLN A 66 9.11 7.42 5.26
CA GLN A 66 8.02 7.86 4.39
C GLN A 66 7.90 7.00 3.12
N GLN A 67 9.02 6.54 2.56
CA GLN A 67 9.03 5.58 1.45
C GLN A 67 8.37 4.27 1.87
N ILE A 68 8.71 3.74 3.05
CA ILE A 68 8.08 2.53 3.59
C ILE A 68 6.58 2.74 3.80
N SER A 69 6.17 3.87 4.38
CA SER A 69 4.75 4.23 4.54
C SER A 69 3.98 4.24 3.22
N LYS A 70 4.59 4.76 2.14
CA LYS A 70 3.99 4.72 0.80
C LYS A 70 3.86 3.31 0.26
N ILE A 71 4.89 2.47 0.42
CA ILE A 71 4.87 1.06 0.01
C ILE A 71 3.72 0.34 0.68
N VAL A 72 3.62 0.42 2.02
CA VAL A 72 2.59 -0.30 2.77
C VAL A 72 1.19 0.30 2.64
N SER A 73 1.05 1.49 2.04
CA SER A 73 -0.26 2.06 1.70
C SER A 73 -0.98 1.28 0.59
N GLY A 74 -0.23 0.54 -0.24
CA GLY A 74 -0.76 -0.23 -1.36
C GLY A 74 -1.31 0.61 -2.51
N GLN A 75 -0.99 1.90 -2.55
CA GLN A 75 -1.40 2.84 -3.61
C GLN A 75 -0.22 3.36 -4.44
N GLU A 76 1.00 2.93 -4.11
CA GLU A 76 2.21 3.35 -4.81
C GLU A 76 2.48 2.45 -6.02
N ASN A 77 2.98 3.04 -7.10
CA ASN A 77 3.55 2.31 -8.22
C ASN A 77 5.02 1.95 -7.90
N LEU A 78 5.24 0.73 -7.43
CA LEU A 78 6.56 0.27 -7.01
C LEU A 78 7.45 -0.06 -8.21
N THR A 79 8.72 0.35 -8.14
CA THR A 79 9.74 -0.09 -9.10
C THR A 79 10.13 -1.54 -8.81
N LEU A 80 10.57 -2.26 -9.84
CA LEU A 80 11.12 -3.62 -9.67
C LEU A 80 12.31 -3.64 -8.70
N GLU A 81 13.16 -2.61 -8.74
CA GLU A 81 14.27 -2.42 -7.80
C GLU A 81 13.79 -2.34 -6.35
N THR A 82 12.71 -1.60 -6.08
CA THR A 82 12.12 -1.49 -4.74
C THR A 82 11.61 -2.85 -4.27
N ILE A 83 10.97 -3.61 -5.16
CA ILE A 83 10.43 -4.94 -4.85
C ILE A 83 11.56 -5.91 -4.53
N LEU A 84 12.61 -5.95 -5.36
CA LEU A 84 13.79 -6.78 -5.11
C LEU A 84 14.47 -6.43 -3.79
N ASN A 85 14.61 -5.14 -3.47
CA ASN A 85 15.21 -4.71 -2.22
C ASN A 85 14.36 -5.14 -1.00
N LEU A 86 13.02 -5.10 -1.10
CA LEU A 86 12.12 -5.65 -0.08
C LEU A 86 12.30 -7.16 0.07
N GLU A 87 12.34 -7.90 -1.04
CA GLU A 87 12.53 -9.36 -1.05
C GLU A 87 13.85 -9.77 -0.38
N VAL A 88 14.95 -9.09 -0.72
CA VAL A 88 16.27 -9.33 -0.14
C VAL A 88 16.31 -8.94 1.34
N THR A 89 15.77 -7.78 1.70
CA THR A 89 15.84 -7.28 3.08
C THR A 89 14.98 -8.09 4.04
N LEU A 90 13.80 -8.53 3.59
CA LEU A 90 12.86 -9.31 4.39
C LEU A 90 13.07 -10.82 4.22
N GLY A 91 13.87 -11.27 3.24
CA GLY A 91 14.05 -12.69 2.95
C GLY A 91 12.76 -13.39 2.52
N ILE A 92 11.91 -12.70 1.76
CA ILE A 92 10.61 -13.20 1.28
C ILE A 92 10.53 -13.13 -0.25
N GLN A 93 9.58 -13.86 -0.84
CA GLN A 93 9.23 -13.70 -2.25
C GLN A 93 7.90 -12.95 -2.38
N ILE A 94 7.93 -11.79 -3.04
CA ILE A 94 6.80 -10.91 -3.30
C ILE A 94 6.21 -11.20 -4.68
N ILE A 95 7.05 -11.34 -5.71
CA ILE A 95 6.62 -11.66 -7.07
C ILE A 95 7.09 -13.07 -7.46
N ASP A 96 6.20 -13.83 -8.07
CA ASP A 96 6.56 -15.13 -8.66
C ASP A 96 7.15 -14.90 -10.05
N ASP A 97 8.39 -15.34 -10.24
CA ASP A 97 9.12 -15.31 -11.50
C ASP A 97 8.87 -16.56 -12.35
N LYS A 98 8.16 -17.55 -11.80
CA LYS A 98 7.79 -18.77 -12.53
C LYS A 98 6.67 -18.46 -13.52
N VAL A 99 7.01 -18.61 -14.80
CA VAL A 99 5.99 -18.65 -15.85
C VAL A 99 5.12 -19.87 -15.61
N ALA A 100 3.80 -19.66 -15.52
CA ALA A 100 2.85 -20.75 -15.43
C ALA A 100 3.06 -21.68 -16.63
N GLN A 101 3.51 -22.92 -16.36
CA GLN A 101 3.59 -23.93 -17.41
C GLN A 101 2.18 -24.29 -17.83
N ASN A 102 1.69 -23.66 -18.90
CA ASN A 102 0.49 -24.11 -19.58
C ASN A 102 0.81 -25.49 -20.16
N LYS A 103 0.39 -26.55 -19.47
CA LYS A 103 0.30 -27.88 -20.06
C LYS A 103 -0.73 -27.78 -21.18
N ALA A 104 -0.26 -27.63 -22.41
CA ALA A 104 -1.06 -27.90 -23.60
C ALA A 104 -1.54 -29.35 -23.49
N SER A 105 -2.85 -29.52 -23.34
CA SER A 105 -3.54 -30.80 -23.57
C SER A 105 -4.14 -30.78 -24.96
#